data_AF-A0A0S2I3W4-F1
#
_entry.id   AF-A0A0S2I3W4-F1
#
_cell.length_a   1.000
_cell.length_b   1.000
_cell.length_c   1.000
_cell.angle_alpha   90.00
_cell.angle_beta   90.00
_cell.angle_gamma   90.00
#
_symmetry.space_group_name_H-M   'P 1'
#
loop_
_entity.id
_entity.type
_entity.pdbx_description
1 polymer ?
#
loop_
_entity_poly.entity_id
_entity_poly.type
_entity_poly.pdbx_seq_one_letter_code
_entity_poly.pdbx_strand_id
1 'polypeptide(L)'
;MRQIKNINLLLSFTLLLMSCSSTEQEKIERNNIKKEAKKTGETTKAFIATEKAAIIKGLEKEAEQIQNKITRLKLRTKARKSDTKAKEMLNKIEQEYKKLSYNLKNLKRKSDTVFTSKRKTVEQQIEALNKNILKTQNSLKE
;
A
#
# COMPACT_ATOMS: atom_id res chain seq x y z
N MET A 1 37.63 18.08 -31.79
CA MET A 1 37.75 17.27 -33.03
C MET A 1 37.85 15.77 -32.81
N ARG A 2 38.60 15.26 -31.80
CA ARG A 2 38.69 13.78 -31.55
C ARG A 2 37.39 13.16 -30.99
N GLN A 3 36.65 13.89 -30.15
CA GLN A 3 35.38 13.39 -29.56
C GLN A 3 34.26 13.20 -30.59
N ILE A 4 34.17 14.07 -31.61
CA ILE A 4 33.16 13.97 -32.69
C ILE A 4 33.44 12.75 -33.59
N LYS A 5 34.73 12.42 -33.83
CA LYS A 5 35.11 11.24 -34.60
C LYS A 5 34.69 9.93 -33.92
N ASN A 6 34.71 9.87 -32.58
CA ASN A 6 34.28 8.68 -31.83
C ASN A 6 32.75 8.51 -31.80
N ILE A 7 31.98 9.60 -31.77
CA ILE A 7 30.51 9.54 -31.85
C ILE A 7 30.06 9.01 -33.21
N ASN A 8 30.67 9.49 -34.30
CA ASN A 8 30.36 8.99 -35.64
C ASN A 8 30.73 7.52 -35.82
N LEU A 9 31.82 7.06 -35.19
CA LEU A 9 32.21 5.65 -35.19
C LEU A 9 31.19 4.78 -34.42
N LEU A 10 30.67 5.28 -33.29
CA LEU A 10 29.64 4.60 -32.50
C LEU A 10 28.28 4.57 -33.21
N LEU A 11 27.91 5.66 -33.89
CA LEU A 11 26.68 5.76 -34.68
C LEU A 11 26.70 4.84 -35.91
N SER A 12 27.84 4.75 -36.58
CA SER A 12 28.00 3.86 -37.75
C SER A 12 28.05 2.38 -37.34
N PHE A 13 28.60 2.06 -36.17
CA PHE A 13 28.57 0.70 -35.62
C PHE A 13 27.16 0.27 -35.17
N THR A 14 26.40 1.18 -34.55
CA THR A 14 25.01 0.90 -34.14
C THR A 14 24.05 0.79 -35.33
N LEU A 15 24.26 1.55 -36.41
CA LEU A 15 23.52 1.34 -37.66
C LEU A 15 23.86 -0.01 -38.32
N LEU A 16 25.13 -0.44 -38.26
CA LEU A 16 25.57 -1.73 -38.83
C LEU A 16 24.94 -2.92 -38.10
N LEU A 17 24.78 -2.84 -36.77
CA LEU A 17 24.10 -3.85 -35.95
C LEU A 17 22.59 -3.97 -36.22
N MET A 18 21.97 -2.95 -36.83
CA MET A 18 20.55 -2.98 -37.24
C MET A 18 20.34 -3.59 -38.63
N SER A 19 21.40 -3.88 -39.39
CA SER A 19 21.32 -4.38 -40.78
C SER A 19 21.75 -5.83 -40.99
N CYS A 20 22.12 -6.57 -39.94
CA CYS A 20 22.44 -8.01 -40.05
C CYS A 20 21.19 -8.87 -39.78
N SER A 21 20.74 -9.52 -40.86
CA SER A 21 19.53 -10.32 -41.05
C SER A 21 19.32 -11.56 -40.15
N SER A 22 18.03 -11.89 -39.93
CA SER A 22 17.39 -13.22 -39.86
C SER A 22 18.26 -14.48 -39.73
N THR A 23 18.94 -14.64 -38.60
CA THR A 23 19.53 -15.93 -38.21
C THR A 23 18.72 -16.57 -37.08
N GLU A 24 18.73 -17.90 -37.01
CA GLU A 24 18.13 -18.65 -35.90
C GLU A 24 18.64 -18.16 -34.54
N GLN A 25 19.88 -17.66 -34.48
CA GLN A 25 20.48 -17.01 -33.32
C GLN A 25 19.64 -15.83 -32.80
N GLU A 26 19.15 -14.96 -33.68
CA GLU A 26 18.34 -13.79 -33.31
C GLU A 26 16.94 -14.21 -32.83
N LYS A 27 16.39 -15.30 -33.41
CA LYS A 27 15.16 -15.93 -32.91
C LYS A 27 15.38 -16.54 -31.52
N ILE A 28 16.55 -17.15 -31.26
CA ILE A 28 16.93 -17.71 -29.97
C ILE A 28 17.10 -16.59 -28.92
N GLU A 29 17.79 -15.50 -29.25
CA GLU A 29 17.97 -14.35 -28.36
C GLU A 29 16.64 -13.66 -28.06
N ARG A 30 15.78 -13.42 -29.06
CA ARG A 30 14.42 -12.90 -28.84
C ARG A 30 13.58 -13.85 -28.00
N ASN A 31 13.73 -15.17 -28.17
CA ASN A 31 13.03 -16.16 -27.35
C ASN A 31 13.56 -16.21 -25.91
N ASN A 32 14.86 -16.04 -25.70
CA ASN A 32 15.47 -15.97 -24.38
C ASN A 32 15.08 -14.68 -23.65
N ILE A 33 15.14 -13.53 -24.33
CA ILE A 33 14.65 -12.24 -23.80
C ILE A 33 13.16 -12.34 -23.49
N LYS A 34 12.33 -12.96 -24.34
CA LYS A 34 10.90 -13.18 -24.04
C LYS A 34 10.69 -14.12 -22.85
N LYS A 35 11.48 -15.19 -22.70
CA LYS A 35 11.42 -16.10 -21.54
C LYS A 35 11.85 -15.40 -20.26
N GLU A 36 12.88 -14.57 -20.32
CA GLU A 36 13.42 -13.81 -19.20
C GLU A 36 12.49 -12.66 -18.80
N ALA A 37 11.90 -11.95 -19.76
CA ALA A 37 10.84 -10.97 -19.53
C ALA A 37 9.58 -11.60 -18.90
N LYS A 38 9.23 -12.82 -19.29
CA LYS A 38 8.13 -13.58 -18.66
C LYS A 38 8.47 -13.99 -17.23
N LYS A 39 9.67 -14.53 -17.00
CA LYS A 39 10.17 -14.89 -15.66
C LYS A 39 10.24 -13.66 -14.73
N THR A 40 10.79 -12.54 -15.21
CA THR A 40 10.89 -11.29 -14.45
C THR A 40 9.53 -10.64 -14.19
N GLY A 41 8.60 -10.74 -15.15
CA GLY A 41 7.21 -10.32 -14.95
C GLY A 41 6.46 -11.18 -13.92
N GLU A 42 6.71 -12.49 -13.89
CA GLU A 42 6.17 -13.41 -12.89
C GLU A 42 6.76 -13.16 -11.49
N THR A 43 8.08 -12.94 -11.38
CA THR A 43 8.72 -12.62 -10.10
C THR A 43 8.27 -11.26 -9.54
N THR A 44 8.11 -10.25 -10.40
CA THR A 44 7.64 -8.91 -9.98
C THR A 44 6.20 -8.95 -9.48
N LYS A 45 5.31 -9.73 -10.13
CA LYS A 45 3.92 -9.91 -9.68
C LYS A 45 3.85 -10.64 -8.33
N ALA A 46 4.65 -11.70 -8.16
CA ALA A 46 4.71 -12.43 -6.89
C ALA A 46 5.24 -11.55 -5.74
N PHE A 47 6.23 -10.70 -6.01
CA PHE A 47 6.76 -9.74 -5.05
C PHE A 47 5.69 -8.73 -4.60
N ILE A 48 5.01 -8.08 -5.55
CA ILE A 48 3.95 -7.09 -5.26
C ILE A 48 2.80 -7.72 -4.45
N ALA A 49 2.39 -8.95 -4.79
CA ALA A 49 1.36 -9.66 -4.04
C ALA A 49 1.78 -9.92 -2.58
N THR A 50 3.05 -10.26 -2.36
CA THR A 50 3.62 -10.51 -1.03
C THR A 50 3.69 -9.22 -0.20
N GLU A 51 4.19 -8.12 -0.78
CA GLU A 51 4.25 -6.82 -0.11
C GLU A 51 2.86 -6.33 0.28
N LYS A 52 1.90 -6.43 -0.64
CA LYS A 52 0.51 -6.05 -0.41
C LYS A 52 -0.11 -6.83 0.74
N ALA A 53 0.14 -8.15 0.81
CA ALA A 53 -0.32 -8.98 1.92
C ALA A 53 0.30 -8.56 3.26
N ALA A 54 1.60 -8.26 3.28
CA ALA A 54 2.29 -7.78 4.49
C ALA A 54 1.73 -6.43 4.98
N ILE A 55 1.49 -5.49 4.06
CA ILE A 55 0.89 -4.18 4.36
C ILE A 55 -0.51 -4.35 4.95
N ILE A 56 -1.36 -5.16 4.32
CA ILE A 56 -2.72 -5.44 4.81
C ILE A 56 -2.67 -5.99 6.23
N LYS A 57 -1.79 -6.98 6.48
CA LYS A 57 -1.63 -7.58 7.81
C LYS A 57 -1.20 -6.55 8.86
N GLY A 58 -0.35 -5.60 8.48
CA GLY A 58 0.02 -4.46 9.34
C GLY A 58 -1.18 -3.59 9.70
N LEU A 59 -1.96 -3.18 8.71
CA LEU A 59 -3.16 -2.36 8.91
C LEU A 59 -4.23 -3.10 9.75
N GLU A 60 -4.37 -4.41 9.59
CA GLU A 60 -5.28 -5.22 10.41
C GLU A 60 -4.87 -5.24 11.87
N LYS A 61 -3.57 -5.38 12.15
CA LYS A 61 -3.03 -5.34 13.51
C LYS A 61 -3.29 -3.98 14.19
N GLU A 62 -3.15 -2.89 13.45
CA GLU A 62 -3.46 -1.55 13.97
C GLU A 62 -4.96 -1.36 14.25
N ALA A 63 -5.82 -1.85 13.35
CA ALA A 63 -7.27 -1.84 13.55
C ALA A 63 -7.68 -2.66 14.80
N GLU A 64 -7.06 -3.83 15.02
CA GLU A 64 -7.28 -4.64 16.22
C GLU A 64 -6.87 -3.91 17.50
N GLN A 65 -5.71 -3.24 17.49
CA GLN A 65 -5.29 -2.40 18.63
C GLN A 65 -6.27 -1.26 18.90
N ILE A 66 -6.79 -0.61 17.85
CA ILE A 66 -7.83 0.41 17.97
C ILE A 66 -9.09 -0.17 18.60
N GLN A 67 -9.56 -1.34 18.14
CA GLN A 67 -10.73 -2.01 18.71
C GLN A 67 -10.56 -2.26 20.21
N ASN A 68 -9.37 -2.74 20.62
CA ASN A 68 -9.05 -2.95 22.02
C ASN A 68 -9.08 -1.63 22.82
N LYS A 69 -8.58 -0.53 22.27
CA LYS A 69 -8.67 0.79 22.89
C LYS A 69 -10.12 1.26 23.03
N ILE A 70 -10.95 1.07 22.00
CA ILE A 70 -12.39 1.42 22.02
C ILE A 70 -13.13 0.62 23.08
N THR A 71 -12.90 -0.70 23.18
CA THR A 71 -13.51 -1.55 24.21
C THR A 71 -13.17 -1.06 25.62
N ARG A 72 -11.90 -0.71 25.87
CA ARG A 72 -11.47 -0.15 27.16
C ARG A 72 -12.13 1.21 27.44
N LEU A 73 -12.21 2.07 26.44
CA LEU A 73 -12.91 3.36 26.53
C LEU A 73 -14.38 3.17 26.90
N LYS A 74 -15.07 2.24 26.23
CA LYS A 74 -16.47 1.91 26.50
C LYS A 74 -16.73 1.49 27.94
N LEU A 75 -15.84 0.67 28.51
CA LEU A 75 -15.92 0.27 29.92
C LEU A 75 -15.77 1.50 30.85
N ARG A 76 -14.81 2.39 30.56
CA ARG A 76 -14.59 3.62 31.35
C ARG A 76 -15.76 4.60 31.26
N THR A 77 -16.29 4.82 30.07
CA THR A 77 -17.44 5.71 29.85
C THR A 77 -18.71 5.16 30.53
N LYS A 78 -18.91 3.83 30.57
CA LYS A 78 -20.02 3.21 31.31
C LYS A 78 -19.91 3.44 32.82
N ALA A 79 -18.69 3.41 33.37
CA ALA A 79 -18.45 3.68 34.79
C ALA A 79 -18.79 5.15 35.15
N ARG A 80 -18.47 6.10 34.27
CA ARG A 80 -18.82 7.53 34.43
C ARG A 80 -20.20 7.85 33.82
N LYS A 81 -21.28 7.41 34.49
CA LYS A 81 -22.67 7.51 33.99
C LYS A 81 -23.11 8.94 33.58
N SER A 82 -22.50 9.99 34.13
CA SER A 82 -22.88 11.40 33.94
C SER A 82 -22.18 12.11 32.77
N ASP A 83 -21.16 11.53 32.13
CA ASP A 83 -20.39 12.23 31.09
C ASP A 83 -21.00 12.01 29.68
N THR A 84 -22.02 12.82 29.37
CA THR A 84 -22.73 12.82 28.08
C THR A 84 -21.80 13.14 26.91
N LYS A 85 -20.85 14.06 27.10
CA LYS A 85 -19.88 14.46 26.07
C LYS A 85 -18.94 13.30 25.72
N ALA A 86 -18.41 12.58 26.71
CA ALA A 86 -17.58 11.41 26.45
C ALA A 86 -18.36 10.27 25.76
N LYS A 87 -19.66 10.09 26.06
CA LYS A 87 -20.52 9.12 25.35
C LYS A 87 -20.72 9.48 23.89
N GLU A 88 -20.96 10.75 23.58
CA GLU A 88 -21.08 11.21 22.20
C GLU A 88 -19.78 11.03 21.41
N MET A 89 -18.64 11.38 22.01
CA MET A 89 -17.33 11.18 21.40
C MET A 89 -17.03 9.69 21.16
N LEU A 90 -17.36 8.82 22.13
CA LEU A 90 -17.23 7.38 21.99
C LEU A 90 -18.11 6.84 20.85
N ASN A 91 -19.35 7.29 20.73
CA ASN A 91 -20.24 6.89 19.63
C ASN A 91 -19.67 7.30 18.27
N LYS A 92 -19.11 8.51 18.14
CA LYS A 92 -18.44 8.95 16.91
C LYS A 92 -17.25 8.05 16.57
N ILE A 93 -16.42 7.73 17.57
CA ILE A 93 -15.28 6.81 17.41
C ILE A 93 -15.75 5.41 16.96
N GLU A 94 -16.82 4.87 17.54
CA GLU A 94 -17.38 3.58 17.12
C GLU A 94 -17.89 3.61 15.67
N GLN A 95 -18.52 4.71 15.23
CA GLN A 95 -18.96 4.88 13.85
C GLN A 95 -17.79 5.01 12.87
N GLU A 96 -16.76 5.77 13.22
CA GLU A 96 -15.53 5.90 12.43
C GLU A 96 -14.80 4.55 12.31
N TYR A 97 -14.73 3.78 13.40
CA TYR A 97 -14.15 2.44 13.38
C TYR A 97 -14.91 1.48 12.45
N LYS A 98 -16.25 1.50 12.46
CA LYS A 98 -17.06 0.70 11.53
C LYS A 98 -16.75 1.04 10.06
N LYS A 99 -16.60 2.34 9.75
CA LYS A 99 -16.21 2.80 8.41
C LYS A 99 -14.79 2.33 8.04
N LEU A 100 -13.84 2.44 8.97
CA LEU A 100 -12.46 1.94 8.79
C LEU A 100 -12.45 0.43 8.49
N SER A 101 -13.15 -0.38 9.29
CA SER A 101 -13.24 -1.83 9.11
C SER A 101 -13.79 -2.20 7.72
N TYR A 102 -14.84 -1.50 7.27
CA TYR A 102 -15.39 -1.68 5.93
C TYR A 102 -14.38 -1.32 4.83
N ASN A 103 -13.68 -0.19 4.96
CA ASN A 103 -12.66 0.24 4.00
C ASN A 103 -11.50 -0.75 3.93
N LEU A 104 -11.08 -1.31 5.06
CA LEU A 104 -10.00 -2.27 5.15
C LEU A 104 -10.36 -3.60 4.48
N LYS A 105 -11.60 -4.10 4.69
CA LYS A 105 -12.14 -5.26 3.96
C LYS A 105 -12.19 -5.03 2.45
N ASN A 106 -12.54 -3.83 2.01
CA ASN A 106 -12.57 -3.46 0.60
C ASN A 106 -11.16 -3.31 0.00
N LEU A 107 -10.21 -2.79 0.77
CA LEU A 107 -8.83 -2.57 0.33
C LEU A 107 -8.17 -3.90 -0.11
N LYS A 108 -8.44 -5.00 0.61
CA LYS A 108 -7.95 -6.35 0.27
C LYS A 108 -8.28 -6.80 -1.15
N ARG A 109 -9.39 -6.31 -1.71
CA ARG A 109 -9.94 -6.75 -3.01
C ARG A 109 -9.53 -5.85 -4.18
N LYS A 110 -8.82 -4.75 -3.94
CA LYS A 110 -8.47 -3.77 -4.99
C LYS A 110 -7.24 -4.21 -5.79
N SER A 111 -7.15 -3.78 -7.04
CA SER A 111 -5.94 -3.93 -7.88
C SER A 111 -4.76 -3.13 -7.32
N ASP A 112 -3.53 -3.39 -7.78
CA ASP A 112 -2.32 -2.85 -7.15
C ASP A 112 -2.19 -1.32 -7.27
N THR A 113 -2.55 -0.74 -8.41
CA THR A 113 -2.57 0.72 -8.62
C THR A 113 -3.63 1.42 -7.76
N VAL A 114 -4.78 0.79 -7.56
CA VAL A 114 -5.85 1.32 -6.70
C VAL A 114 -5.52 1.07 -5.22
N PHE A 115 -4.78 0.00 -4.92
CA PHE A 115 -4.37 -0.37 -3.56
C PHE A 115 -3.45 0.69 -2.97
N THR A 116 -2.43 1.17 -3.69
CA THR A 116 -1.47 2.17 -3.18
C THR A 116 -2.16 3.48 -2.79
N SER A 117 -3.05 3.99 -3.63
CA SER A 117 -3.80 5.22 -3.35
C SER A 117 -4.78 5.05 -2.17
N LYS A 118 -5.52 3.94 -2.12
CA LYS A 118 -6.50 3.66 -1.06
C LYS A 118 -5.85 3.27 0.27
N ARG A 119 -4.67 2.65 0.24
CA ARG A 119 -3.84 2.36 1.43
C ARG A 119 -3.58 3.64 2.21
N LYS A 120 -3.10 4.70 1.54
CA LYS A 120 -2.82 5.99 2.17
C LYS A 120 -4.06 6.59 2.85
N THR A 121 -5.23 6.43 2.25
CA THR A 121 -6.49 6.87 2.87
C THR A 121 -6.82 6.10 4.15
N VAL A 122 -6.60 4.78 4.16
CA VAL A 122 -6.82 3.93 5.33
C VAL A 122 -5.83 4.27 6.46
N GLU A 123 -4.56 4.50 6.12
CA GLU A 123 -3.53 4.97 7.08
C GLU A 123 -3.94 6.30 7.72
N GLN A 124 -4.41 7.27 6.93
CA GLN A 124 -4.92 8.55 7.45
C GLN A 124 -6.14 8.37 8.37
N GLN A 125 -7.05 7.44 8.05
CA GLN A 125 -8.20 7.13 8.89
C GLN A 125 -7.77 6.53 10.23
N ILE A 126 -6.76 5.65 10.25
CA ILE A 126 -6.19 5.08 11.48
C ILE A 126 -5.57 6.17 12.35
N GLU A 127 -4.79 7.07 11.76
CA GLU A 127 -4.14 8.15 12.49
C GLU A 127 -5.17 9.11 13.11
N ALA A 128 -6.18 9.52 12.34
CA ALA A 128 -7.26 10.38 12.81
C ALA A 128 -8.04 9.72 13.97
N LEU A 129 -8.37 8.44 13.83
CA LEU A 129 -9.10 7.68 14.85
C LEU A 129 -8.30 7.56 16.15
N ASN A 130 -6.98 7.34 16.07
CA ASN A 130 -6.10 7.33 17.25
C ASN A 130 -6.06 8.70 17.95
N LYS A 131 -6.03 9.81 17.20
CA LYS A 131 -6.09 11.17 17.77
C LYS A 131 -7.41 11.40 18.51
N ASN A 132 -8.54 10.96 17.95
CA ASN A 132 -9.85 11.08 18.59
C ASN A 132 -9.96 10.23 19.86
N ILE A 133 -9.41 9.01 19.83
CA ILE A 133 -9.31 8.12 20.99
C ILE A 133 -8.53 8.80 22.12
N LEU A 134 -7.38 9.40 21.82
CA LEU A 134 -6.55 10.08 22.82
C LEU A 134 -7.28 11.28 23.45
N LYS A 135 -7.94 12.11 22.64
CA LYS A 135 -8.75 13.24 23.13
C LYS A 135 -9.85 12.77 24.09
N THR A 136 -10.54 11.69 23.73
CA THR A 136 -11.62 11.14 24.58
C THR A 136 -11.06 10.53 25.88
N GLN A 137 -9.88 9.90 25.83
CA GLN A 137 -9.20 9.41 27.03
C GLN A 137 -8.82 10.53 27.99
N ASN A 138 -8.35 11.66 27.49
CA ASN A 138 -7.98 12.81 28.31
C ASN A 138 -9.21 13.44 28.98
N SER A 139 -10.32 13.59 28.25
CA SER A 139 -11.59 14.07 28.82
C SER A 139 -12.13 13.18 29.94
N LEU A 140 -11.78 11.88 29.96
CA LEU A 140 -12.18 10.94 31.01
C LEU A 140 -11.17 10.88 32.19
N LYS A 141 -10.03 11.57 32.10
CA LYS A 141 -9.06 11.71 33.21
C LYS A 141 -9.37 12.95 34.05
N GLU A 142 -9.76 14.03 33.39
CA GLU A 142 -10.37 15.21 34.02
C GLU A 142 -11.66 14.83 34.77
#